data_AF-A0A831YZS3-F1
#
_entry.id   AF-A0A831YZS3-F1
#
_cell.length_a   1.000
_cell.length_b   1.000
_cell.length_c   1.000
_cell.angle_alpha   90.00
_cell.angle_beta   90.00
_cell.angle_gamma   90.00
#
_symmetry.space_group_name_H-M   'P 1'
#
loop_
_entity.id
_entity.type
_entity.pdbx_description
1 polymer ?
#
loop_
_entity_poly.entity_id
_entity_poly.type
_entity_poly.pdbx_seq_one_letter_code
_entity_poly.pdbx_strand_id
1 'polypeptide(L)'
;MAIKKRAAEMKETWETILKRVVLPPKSAEEIFEAAVRRTRKVSSNLRTLQEIKRTEEKRVISASKYVSNLLKQVALRSPFIEDLHPFYRELVEVNIDVDEYKLCLARVYTTSRLVAKIGREEAKKIVFSVTMKEARTARRRFFGRLKSLLDELEPCLQKLRETFRELKKIPDINPEVFSLIIAGAPNVGKSSLLKALTRAKPEIREYPFTTKQLIIGHLELGTQRIQVIDTPGLLDR
;
A
#
# COMPACT_ATOMS: atom_id res chain seq x y z
N MET A 1 -20.80 26.54 -14.37
CA MET A 1 -19.90 25.40 -14.67
C MET A 1 -18.52 25.49 -14.00
N ALA A 2 -18.12 26.64 -13.43
CA ALA A 2 -16.81 26.80 -12.77
C ALA A 2 -16.77 26.41 -11.26
N ILE A 3 -17.92 26.27 -10.59
CA ILE A 3 -17.99 26.02 -9.14
C ILE A 3 -17.74 24.53 -8.80
N LYS A 4 -17.99 23.60 -9.73
CA LYS A 4 -17.67 22.17 -9.53
C LYS A 4 -16.19 21.81 -9.77
N LYS A 5 -15.39 22.71 -10.33
CA LYS A 5 -13.95 22.47 -10.57
C LYS A 5 -13.08 22.74 -9.33
N ARG A 6 -13.57 23.51 -8.36
CA ARG A 6 -12.89 23.78 -7.08
C ARG A 6 -13.05 22.68 -6.01
N ALA A 7 -14.01 21.77 -6.18
CA ALA A 7 -14.17 20.61 -5.31
C ALA A 7 -13.23 19.44 -5.69
N ALA A 8 -12.53 19.54 -6.82
CA ALA A 8 -11.59 18.53 -7.31
C ALA A 8 -10.14 18.74 -6.80
N GLU A 9 -9.85 19.88 -6.16
CA GLU A 9 -8.66 20.07 -5.34
C GLU A 9 -8.95 19.58 -3.92
N MET A 10 -9.29 18.29 -3.77
CA MET A 10 -9.07 17.63 -2.49
C MET A 10 -7.56 17.50 -2.31
N LYS A 11 -6.95 18.59 -1.84
CA LYS A 11 -5.54 18.74 -1.48
C LYS A 11 -5.10 17.49 -0.70
N GLU A 12 -4.20 16.72 -1.29
CA GLU A 12 -3.94 15.36 -0.86
C GLU A 12 -3.10 15.36 0.42
N THR A 13 -3.73 15.06 1.55
CA THR A 13 -3.04 14.88 2.83
C THR A 13 -2.38 13.50 2.89
N TRP A 14 -1.37 13.32 3.74
CA TRP A 14 -0.71 12.03 3.96
C TRP A 14 -1.70 10.93 4.36
N GLU A 15 -2.68 11.26 5.21
CA GLU A 15 -3.78 10.33 5.53
C GLU A 15 -4.57 9.88 4.29
N THR A 16 -4.82 10.80 3.36
CA THR A 16 -5.56 10.52 2.14
C THR A 16 -4.77 9.58 1.22
N ILE A 17 -3.45 9.75 1.17
CA ILE A 17 -2.53 8.86 0.46
C ILE A 17 -2.58 7.46 1.08
N LEU A 18 -2.40 7.35 2.40
CA LEU A 18 -2.38 6.08 3.11
C LEU A 18 -3.73 5.33 3.06
N LYS A 19 -4.87 6.03 2.99
CA LYS A 19 -6.20 5.40 2.84
C LYS A 19 -6.35 4.61 1.53
N ARG A 20 -5.59 4.95 0.49
CA ARG A 20 -5.65 4.28 -0.82
C ARG A 20 -4.82 3.01 -0.85
N VAL A 21 -3.79 2.93 0.01
CA VAL A 21 -2.83 1.83 0.07
C VAL A 21 -3.50 0.51 0.42
N VAL A 22 -3.17 -0.53 -0.35
CA VAL A 22 -3.51 -1.91 0.00
C VAL A 22 -2.33 -2.52 0.73
N LEU A 23 -2.52 -2.82 2.01
CA LEU A 23 -1.48 -3.45 2.82
C LEU A 23 -1.09 -4.82 2.21
N PRO A 24 0.21 -5.10 2.04
CA PRO A 24 0.66 -6.41 1.59
C PRO A 24 0.18 -7.50 2.55
N PRO A 25 -0.22 -8.68 2.05
CA PRO A 25 -0.56 -9.85 2.87
C PRO A 25 0.57 -10.23 3.84
N LYS A 26 0.25 -10.94 4.93
CA LYS A 26 1.24 -11.23 5.99
C LYS A 26 2.34 -12.15 5.50
N SER A 27 2.02 -13.06 4.58
CA SER A 27 2.96 -13.99 3.96
C SER A 27 2.46 -14.49 2.61
N ALA A 28 3.37 -15.03 1.81
CA ALA A 28 3.14 -15.81 0.62
C ALA A 28 2.16 -16.98 0.87
N GLU A 29 2.27 -17.63 2.03
CA GLU A 29 1.39 -18.72 2.42
C GLU A 29 -0.06 -18.26 2.54
N GLU A 30 -0.32 -17.12 3.18
CA GLU A 30 -1.67 -16.55 3.28
C GLU A 30 -2.29 -16.32 1.89
N ILE A 31 -1.50 -15.80 0.94
CA ILE A 31 -1.95 -15.57 -0.44
C ILE A 31 -2.28 -16.90 -1.12
N PHE A 32 -1.39 -17.89 -0.98
CA PHE A 32 -1.52 -19.20 -1.59
C PHE A 32 -2.76 -19.95 -1.05
N GLU A 33 -2.92 -20.04 0.26
CA GLU A 33 -4.08 -20.66 0.90
C GLU A 33 -5.39 -19.96 0.50
N ALA A 34 -5.40 -18.62 0.45
CA ALA A 34 -6.57 -17.87 0.02
C ALA A 34 -6.93 -18.17 -1.45
N ALA A 35 -5.92 -18.32 -2.31
CA ALA A 35 -6.12 -18.70 -3.71
C ALA A 35 -6.70 -20.12 -3.82
N VAL A 36 -6.12 -21.09 -3.11
CA VAL A 36 -6.58 -22.49 -3.08
C VAL A 36 -8.01 -22.59 -2.53
N ARG A 37 -8.32 -21.90 -1.43
CA ARG A 37 -9.65 -21.91 -0.81
C ARG A 37 -10.74 -21.41 -1.76
N ARG A 38 -10.46 -20.40 -2.58
CA ARG A 38 -11.39 -19.90 -3.61
C ARG A 38 -11.72 -20.95 -4.69
N THR A 39 -10.89 -21.97 -4.85
CA THR A 39 -11.11 -23.06 -5.82
C THR A 39 -11.91 -24.25 -5.28
N ARG A 40 -12.10 -24.34 -3.95
CA ARG A 40 -12.81 -25.46 -3.29
C ARG A 40 -14.32 -25.44 -3.50
N LYS A 41 -14.91 -24.29 -3.83
CA LYS A 41 -16.37 -24.14 -4.06
C LYS A 41 -16.88 -24.78 -5.38
N VAL A 42 -16.04 -25.46 -6.15
CA VAL A 42 -16.45 -26.06 -7.43
C VAL A 42 -17.04 -27.45 -7.22
N SER A 43 -18.23 -27.69 -7.78
CA SER A 43 -19.06 -28.91 -7.65
C SER A 43 -18.29 -30.23 -7.75
N SER A 44 -18.65 -31.19 -6.89
CA SER A 44 -18.02 -32.51 -6.74
C SER A 44 -18.58 -33.60 -7.66
N ASN A 45 -19.79 -33.43 -8.21
CA ASN A 45 -20.46 -34.44 -9.05
C ASN A 45 -20.17 -34.24 -10.54
N LEU A 46 -18.92 -34.44 -10.96
CA LEU A 46 -18.51 -34.30 -12.37
C LEU A 46 -18.42 -35.68 -13.01
N ARG A 47 -19.15 -35.90 -14.11
CA ARG A 47 -19.25 -37.23 -14.77
C ARG A 47 -18.55 -37.27 -16.13
N THR A 48 -18.40 -36.12 -16.78
CA THR A 48 -17.81 -36.03 -18.13
C THR A 48 -16.42 -35.38 -18.11
N LEU A 49 -15.57 -35.78 -19.07
CA LEU A 49 -14.25 -35.15 -19.28
C LEU A 49 -14.36 -33.63 -19.48
N GLN A 50 -15.38 -33.16 -20.21
CA GLN A 50 -15.61 -31.74 -20.45
C GLN A 50 -15.93 -30.98 -19.14
N GLU A 51 -16.78 -31.54 -18.27
CA GLU A 51 -17.08 -30.95 -16.96
C GLU A 51 -15.84 -30.84 -16.07
N ILE A 52 -14.98 -31.86 -16.11
CA ILE A 52 -13.74 -31.85 -15.34
C ILE A 52 -12.77 -30.81 -15.88
N LYS A 53 -12.54 -30.77 -17.21
CA LYS A 53 -11.69 -29.76 -17.85
C LYS A 53 -12.16 -28.35 -17.50
N ARG A 54 -13.47 -28.08 -17.63
CA ARG A 54 -14.08 -26.79 -17.29
C ARG A 54 -13.91 -26.44 -15.81
N THR A 55 -14.00 -27.43 -14.93
CA THR A 55 -13.76 -27.24 -13.49
C THR A 55 -12.31 -26.87 -13.22
N GLU A 56 -11.35 -27.64 -13.72
CA GLU A 56 -9.93 -27.38 -13.47
C GLU A 56 -9.47 -26.05 -14.09
N GLU A 57 -9.98 -25.71 -15.27
CA GLU A 57 -9.76 -24.41 -15.91
C GLU A 57 -10.27 -23.27 -15.01
N LYS A 58 -11.52 -23.35 -14.54
CA LYS A 58 -12.10 -22.36 -13.63
C LYS A 58 -11.27 -22.18 -12.36
N ARG A 59 -10.71 -23.27 -11.80
CA ARG A 59 -9.84 -23.20 -10.63
C ARG A 59 -8.57 -22.39 -10.91
N VAL A 60 -7.89 -22.68 -12.01
CA VAL A 60 -6.66 -21.96 -12.42
C VAL A 60 -6.96 -20.49 -12.69
N ILE A 61 -8.00 -20.18 -13.46
CA ILE A 61 -8.38 -18.80 -13.79
C ILE A 61 -8.74 -18.01 -12.54
N SER A 62 -9.55 -18.60 -11.65
CA SER A 62 -9.97 -17.94 -10.40
C SER A 62 -8.78 -17.62 -9.50
N ALA A 63 -7.87 -18.58 -9.29
CA ALA A 63 -6.66 -18.38 -8.50
C ALA A 63 -5.73 -17.34 -9.15
N SER A 64 -5.45 -17.46 -10.45
CA SER A 64 -4.62 -16.51 -11.20
C SER A 64 -5.15 -15.09 -11.14
N LYS A 65 -6.46 -14.91 -11.38
CA LYS A 65 -7.12 -13.59 -11.32
C LYS A 65 -7.08 -13.00 -9.93
N TYR A 66 -7.32 -13.80 -8.89
CA TYR A 66 -7.24 -13.35 -7.51
C TYR A 66 -5.84 -12.85 -7.15
N VAL A 67 -4.81 -13.67 -7.35
CA VAL A 67 -3.44 -13.33 -6.95
C VAL A 67 -2.88 -12.19 -7.80
N SER A 68 -3.03 -12.25 -9.13
CA SER A 68 -2.54 -11.17 -9.99
C SER A 68 -3.20 -9.82 -9.66
N ASN A 69 -4.50 -9.79 -9.39
CA ASN A 69 -5.15 -8.56 -8.97
C ASN A 69 -4.66 -8.08 -7.61
N LEU A 70 -4.54 -8.97 -6.62
CA LEU A 70 -4.04 -8.61 -5.29
C LEU A 70 -2.66 -7.98 -5.37
N LEU A 71 -1.69 -8.66 -6.01
CA LEU A 71 -0.33 -8.16 -6.17
C LEU A 71 -0.30 -6.84 -6.97
N LYS A 72 -1.12 -6.74 -8.03
CA LYS A 72 -1.24 -5.49 -8.80
C LYS A 72 -1.77 -4.33 -7.95
N GLN A 73 -2.75 -4.57 -7.09
CA GLN A 73 -3.27 -3.53 -6.19
C GLN A 73 -2.23 -3.13 -5.14
N VAL A 74 -1.50 -4.08 -4.56
CA VAL A 74 -0.39 -3.79 -3.65
C VAL A 74 0.64 -2.89 -4.34
N ALA A 75 1.05 -3.23 -5.56
CA ALA A 75 2.05 -2.42 -6.27
C ALA A 75 1.55 -1.04 -6.71
N LEU A 76 0.35 -0.95 -7.29
CA LEU A 76 -0.12 0.27 -7.96
C LEU A 76 -0.90 1.24 -7.06
N ARG A 77 -1.41 0.78 -5.91
CA ARG A 77 -2.03 1.68 -4.91
C ARG A 77 -1.05 2.15 -3.84
N SER A 78 0.18 1.65 -3.91
CA SER A 78 1.29 2.16 -3.11
C SER A 78 1.67 3.57 -3.56
N PRO A 79 2.14 4.44 -2.66
CA PRO A 79 2.55 5.79 -3.05
C PRO A 79 3.78 5.74 -3.97
N PHE A 80 3.69 6.40 -5.12
CA PHE A 80 4.85 6.64 -5.97
C PHE A 80 5.59 7.86 -5.43
N ILE A 81 6.84 7.67 -5.01
CA ILE A 81 7.60 8.66 -4.24
C ILE A 81 7.84 9.94 -5.06
N GLU A 82 7.99 9.78 -6.37
CA GLU A 82 8.15 10.86 -7.33
C GLU A 82 6.88 11.71 -7.49
N ASP A 83 5.70 11.16 -7.25
CA ASP A 83 4.42 11.88 -7.37
C ASP A 83 4.04 12.59 -6.07
N LEU A 84 4.76 12.34 -4.98
CA LEU A 84 4.53 12.98 -3.69
C LEU A 84 4.93 14.46 -3.73
N HIS A 85 4.21 15.29 -2.97
CA HIS A 85 4.63 16.64 -2.64
C HIS A 85 6.06 16.62 -2.06
N PRO A 86 6.96 17.57 -2.42
CA PRO A 86 8.36 17.58 -1.99
C PRO A 86 8.54 17.35 -0.48
N PHE A 87 7.74 18.03 0.35
CA PHE A 87 7.71 17.82 1.80
C PHE A 87 7.50 16.35 2.21
N TYR A 88 6.50 15.65 1.65
CA TYR A 88 6.28 14.24 1.98
C TYR A 88 7.37 13.35 1.38
N ARG A 89 7.90 13.69 0.21
CA ARG A 89 9.01 12.96 -0.40
C ARG A 89 10.23 12.97 0.52
N GLU A 90 10.63 14.14 1.01
CA GLU A 90 11.74 14.28 1.95
C GLU A 90 11.50 13.47 3.22
N LEU A 91 10.29 13.55 3.79
CA LEU A 91 9.95 12.72 4.95
C LEU A 91 10.08 11.24 4.65
N VAL A 92 9.60 10.77 3.50
CA VAL A 92 9.68 9.36 3.14
C VAL A 92 11.13 8.93 2.93
N GLU A 93 11.92 9.67 2.16
CA GLU A 93 13.35 9.41 1.90
C GLU A 93 14.17 9.30 3.17
N VAL A 94 13.78 10.05 4.20
CA VAL A 94 14.44 10.09 5.51
C VAL A 94 14.03 8.91 6.40
N ASN A 95 12.85 8.30 6.19
CA ASN A 95 12.36 7.18 7.02
C ASN A 95 12.57 5.79 6.41
N ILE A 96 12.68 5.68 5.09
CA ILE A 96 12.69 4.38 4.41
C ILE A 96 13.79 4.32 3.35
N ASP A 97 14.25 3.11 3.06
CA ASP A 97 15.05 2.85 1.87
C ASP A 97 14.13 2.90 0.62
N VAL A 98 14.22 4.01 -0.12
CA VAL A 98 13.37 4.28 -1.29
C VAL A 98 13.70 3.37 -2.47
N ASP A 99 14.97 3.01 -2.64
CA ASP A 99 15.39 2.15 -3.74
C ASP A 99 14.92 0.71 -3.52
N GLU A 100 15.09 0.21 -2.30
CA GLU A 100 14.59 -1.11 -1.91
C GLU A 100 13.06 -1.17 -1.98
N TYR A 101 12.37 -0.11 -1.55
CA TYR A 101 10.92 0.02 -1.67
C TYR A 101 10.46 -0.08 -3.13
N LYS A 102 11.05 0.73 -4.02
CA LYS A 102 10.74 0.72 -5.46
C LYS A 102 11.03 -0.64 -6.09
N LEU A 103 12.16 -1.25 -5.76
CA LEU A 103 12.54 -2.58 -6.24
C LEU A 103 11.51 -3.64 -5.83
N CYS A 104 11.07 -3.62 -4.57
CA CYS A 104 10.06 -4.55 -4.06
C CYS A 104 8.72 -4.37 -4.78
N LEU A 105 8.24 -3.13 -4.96
CA LEU A 105 7.01 -2.86 -5.69
C LEU A 105 7.09 -3.31 -7.17
N ALA A 106 8.22 -3.06 -7.83
CA ALA A 106 8.45 -3.48 -9.20
C ALA A 106 8.44 -5.01 -9.34
N ARG A 107 9.07 -5.74 -8.40
CA ARG A 107 9.02 -7.20 -8.32
C ARG A 107 7.59 -7.71 -8.13
N VAL A 108 6.86 -7.16 -7.16
CA VAL A 108 5.44 -7.50 -6.91
C VAL A 108 4.59 -7.28 -8.16
N TYR A 109 4.75 -6.14 -8.84
CA TYR A 109 4.03 -5.84 -10.07
C TYR A 109 4.38 -6.81 -11.21
N THR A 110 5.67 -7.09 -11.41
CA THR A 110 6.14 -8.00 -12.46
C THR A 110 5.62 -9.42 -12.23
N THR A 111 5.68 -9.90 -10.99
CA THR A 111 5.12 -11.20 -10.61
C THR A 111 3.61 -11.23 -10.80
N SER A 112 2.88 -10.14 -10.57
CA SER A 112 1.45 -10.07 -10.87
C SER A 112 1.14 -10.36 -12.34
N ARG A 113 1.96 -9.81 -13.26
CA ARG A 113 1.84 -10.04 -14.71
C ARG A 113 2.24 -11.47 -15.07
N LEU A 114 3.28 -11.99 -14.43
CA LEU A 114 3.74 -13.36 -14.65
C LEU A 114 2.69 -14.39 -14.20
N VAL A 115 2.08 -14.22 -13.02
CA VAL A 115 0.97 -15.08 -12.55
C VAL A 115 -0.22 -15.05 -13.51
N ALA A 116 -0.57 -13.87 -14.05
CA ALA A 116 -1.63 -13.75 -15.05
C ALA A 116 -1.27 -14.45 -16.38
N LYS A 117 0.00 -14.37 -16.81
CA LYS A 117 0.51 -15.07 -18.00
C LYS A 117 0.47 -16.59 -17.81
N ILE A 118 1.03 -17.09 -16.72
CA ILE A 118 1.08 -18.53 -16.39
C ILE A 118 -0.33 -19.09 -16.25
N GLY A 119 -1.24 -18.36 -15.60
CA GLY A 119 -2.64 -18.77 -15.47
C GLY A 119 -3.32 -18.96 -16.82
N ARG A 120 -3.14 -18.03 -17.76
CA ARG A 120 -3.67 -18.15 -19.13
C ARG A 120 -3.06 -19.33 -19.89
N GLU A 121 -1.75 -19.51 -19.81
CA GLU A 121 -1.04 -20.61 -20.48
C GLU A 121 -1.49 -21.99 -19.98
N GLU A 122 -1.54 -22.20 -18.66
CA GLU A 122 -1.95 -23.49 -18.10
C GLU A 122 -3.46 -23.73 -18.26
N ALA A 123 -4.30 -22.69 -18.19
CA ALA A 123 -5.73 -22.81 -18.53
C ALA A 123 -5.93 -23.26 -19.98
N LYS A 124 -5.17 -22.68 -20.92
CA LYS A 124 -5.20 -23.10 -22.33
C LYS A 124 -4.82 -24.59 -22.47
N LYS A 125 -3.77 -25.04 -21.80
CA LYS A 125 -3.37 -26.47 -21.79
C LYS A 125 -4.46 -27.38 -21.21
N ILE A 126 -5.21 -26.94 -20.19
CA ILE A 126 -6.36 -27.68 -19.65
C ILE A 126 -7.48 -27.77 -20.68
N VAL A 127 -7.78 -26.69 -21.41
CA VAL A 127 -8.83 -26.69 -22.44
C VAL A 127 -8.49 -27.65 -23.60
N PHE A 128 -7.21 -27.74 -23.99
CA PHE A 128 -6.77 -28.62 -25.08
C PHE A 128 -6.38 -30.05 -24.65
N SER A 129 -6.39 -30.38 -23.35
CA SER A 129 -6.00 -31.71 -22.89
C SER A 129 -6.95 -32.80 -23.40
N VAL A 130 -6.40 -33.95 -23.76
CA VAL A 130 -7.16 -35.13 -24.22
C VAL A 130 -7.57 -36.00 -23.04
N THR A 131 -6.77 -35.98 -21.96
CA THR A 131 -7.01 -36.83 -20.78
C THR A 131 -7.26 -36.04 -19.49
N MET A 132 -7.97 -36.68 -18.57
CA MET A 132 -8.13 -36.24 -17.18
C MET A 132 -6.79 -35.97 -16.48
N LYS A 133 -5.81 -36.84 -16.76
CA LYS A 133 -4.48 -36.79 -16.14
C LYS A 133 -3.69 -35.57 -16.62
N GLU A 134 -3.77 -35.23 -17.89
CA GLU A 134 -3.17 -34.01 -18.45
C GLU A 134 -3.78 -32.75 -17.84
N ALA A 135 -5.11 -32.65 -17.76
CA ALA A 135 -5.80 -31.52 -17.14
C ALA A 135 -5.36 -31.30 -15.67
N ARG A 136 -5.32 -32.38 -14.89
CA ARG A 136 -4.86 -32.33 -13.48
C ARG A 136 -3.38 -31.99 -13.37
N THR A 137 -2.55 -32.47 -14.30
CA THR A 137 -1.11 -32.16 -14.35
C THR A 137 -0.88 -30.69 -14.64
N ALA A 138 -1.57 -30.11 -15.63
CA ALA A 138 -1.47 -28.68 -15.95
C ALA A 138 -1.90 -27.80 -14.75
N ARG A 139 -2.99 -28.17 -14.07
CA ARG A 139 -3.40 -27.51 -12.82
C ARG A 139 -2.31 -27.60 -11.73
N ARG A 140 -1.76 -28.80 -11.50
CA ARG A 140 -0.69 -28.99 -10.49
C ARG A 140 0.54 -28.14 -10.83
N ARG A 141 0.91 -28.07 -12.12
CA ARG A 141 2.01 -27.20 -12.60
C ARG A 141 1.72 -25.74 -12.32
N PHE A 142 0.50 -25.26 -12.58
CA PHE A 142 0.10 -23.89 -12.24
C PHE A 142 0.31 -23.59 -10.76
N PHE A 143 -0.24 -24.41 -9.85
CA PHE A 143 -0.14 -24.16 -8.41
C PHE A 143 1.30 -24.29 -7.89
N GLY A 144 2.09 -25.22 -8.43
CA GLY A 144 3.52 -25.31 -8.11
C GLY A 144 4.27 -24.03 -8.49
N ARG A 145 4.08 -23.54 -9.72
CA ARG A 145 4.70 -22.27 -10.18
C ARG A 145 4.20 -21.07 -9.38
N LEU A 146 2.91 -21.03 -9.05
CA LEU A 146 2.34 -19.98 -8.22
C LEU A 146 3.01 -19.94 -6.84
N LYS A 147 3.16 -21.10 -6.18
CA LYS A 147 3.80 -21.19 -4.87
C LYS A 147 5.26 -20.71 -4.94
N SER A 148 6.05 -21.21 -5.91
CA SER A 148 7.43 -20.77 -6.09
C SER A 148 7.55 -19.26 -6.30
N LEU A 149 6.69 -18.65 -7.11
CA LEU A 149 6.68 -17.20 -7.33
C LEU A 149 6.29 -16.39 -6.08
N LEU A 150 5.38 -16.93 -5.26
CA LEU A 150 5.00 -16.27 -4.02
C LEU A 150 6.10 -16.40 -2.97
N ASP A 151 6.76 -17.56 -2.87
CA ASP A 151 7.88 -17.78 -1.96
C ASP A 151 9.07 -16.88 -2.30
N GLU A 152 9.36 -16.68 -3.59
CA GLU A 152 10.38 -15.72 -4.04
C GLU A 152 10.02 -14.27 -3.67
N LEU A 153 8.73 -13.94 -3.58
CA LEU A 153 8.27 -12.62 -3.16
C LEU A 153 8.21 -12.43 -1.64
N GLU A 154 8.32 -13.49 -0.83
CA GLU A 154 8.18 -13.41 0.64
C GLU A 154 9.03 -12.29 1.26
N PRO A 155 10.34 -12.15 0.92
CA PRO A 155 11.16 -11.08 1.50
C PRO A 155 10.64 -9.68 1.14
N CYS A 156 10.20 -9.48 -0.11
CA CYS A 156 9.62 -8.21 -0.56
C CYS A 156 8.30 -7.90 0.16
N LEU A 157 7.44 -8.91 0.38
CA LEU A 157 6.17 -8.72 1.10
C LEU A 157 6.40 -8.30 2.55
N GLN A 158 7.34 -8.97 3.24
CA GLN A 158 7.72 -8.63 4.61
C GLN A 158 8.30 -7.22 4.70
N LYS A 159 9.25 -6.90 3.81
CA LYS A 159 9.86 -5.57 3.77
C LYS A 159 8.84 -4.47 3.50
N LEU A 160 7.97 -4.64 2.52
CA LEU A 160 6.91 -3.66 2.24
C LEU A 160 6.01 -3.45 3.46
N ARG A 161 5.68 -4.50 4.23
CA ARG A 161 4.90 -4.34 5.47
C ARG A 161 5.64 -3.52 6.51
N GLU A 162 6.94 -3.72 6.67
CA GLU A 162 7.77 -2.92 7.57
C GLU A 162 7.82 -1.47 7.11
N THR A 163 8.09 -1.22 5.84
CA THR A 163 8.02 0.11 5.24
C THR A 163 6.68 0.79 5.51
N PHE A 164 5.55 0.08 5.30
CA PHE A 164 4.22 0.64 5.59
C PHE A 164 3.96 0.90 7.08
N ARG A 165 4.65 0.24 8.01
CA ARG A 165 4.58 0.60 9.43
C ARG A 165 5.30 1.92 9.68
N GLU A 166 6.46 2.15 9.07
CA GLU A 166 7.19 3.40 9.19
C GLU A 166 6.45 4.56 8.51
N LEU A 167 5.90 4.34 7.31
CA LEU A 167 5.08 5.33 6.61
C LEU A 167 3.85 5.77 7.41
N LYS A 168 3.29 4.91 8.27
CA LYS A 168 2.16 5.27 9.15
C LYS A 168 2.54 6.19 10.30
N LYS A 169 3.83 6.25 10.68
CA LYS A 169 4.31 7.14 11.75
C LYS A 169 4.50 8.57 11.27
N ILE A 170 4.62 8.77 9.95
CA ILE A 170 4.78 10.09 9.35
C ILE A 170 3.56 10.97 9.72
N PRO A 171 3.78 12.19 10.23
CA PRO A 171 2.69 13.06 10.64
C PRO A 171 1.93 13.63 9.43
N ASP A 172 0.60 13.65 9.53
CA ASP A 172 -0.29 14.26 8.54
C ASP A 172 -0.28 15.80 8.61
N ILE A 173 0.80 16.42 8.14
CA ILE A 173 0.93 17.88 7.98
C ILE A 173 0.46 18.24 6.59
N ASN A 174 -0.34 19.29 6.41
CA ASN A 174 -0.81 19.69 5.09
C ASN A 174 0.07 20.83 4.54
N PRO A 175 0.96 20.56 3.56
CA PRO A 175 1.89 21.58 3.06
C PRO A 175 1.18 22.70 2.28
N GLU A 176 -0.06 22.50 1.85
CA GLU A 176 -0.85 23.44 1.05
C GLU A 176 -1.64 24.45 1.89
N VAL A 177 -1.58 24.32 3.22
CA VAL A 177 -2.22 25.23 4.17
C VAL A 177 -1.16 26.15 4.74
N PHE A 178 -1.52 27.43 4.89
CA PHE A 178 -0.64 28.40 5.51
C PHE A 178 -0.23 27.92 6.90
N SER A 179 1.08 27.75 7.09
CA SER A 179 1.67 27.15 8.27
C SER A 179 2.58 28.16 8.97
N LEU A 180 2.36 28.37 10.26
CA LEU A 180 3.20 29.16 11.15
C LEU A 180 4.10 28.22 11.94
N ILE A 181 5.41 28.33 11.74
CA ILE A 181 6.42 27.55 12.47
C ILE A 181 6.95 28.39 13.63
N ILE A 182 6.90 27.87 14.85
CA ILE A 182 7.45 28.50 16.04
C ILE A 182 8.83 27.88 16.33
N ALA A 183 9.88 28.65 16.07
CA ALA A 183 11.28 28.28 16.29
C ALA A 183 11.92 29.15 17.39
N GLY A 184 12.99 28.68 18.02
CA GLY A 184 13.71 29.39 19.09
C GLY A 184 14.42 28.43 20.04
N ALA A 185 15.20 28.89 21.02
CA ALA A 185 15.94 27.98 21.91
C ALA A 185 15.01 27.04 22.74
N PRO A 186 15.52 25.93 23.33
CA PRO A 186 14.74 25.10 24.23
C PRO A 186 14.22 25.92 25.41
N ASN A 187 13.04 25.58 25.94
CA ASN A 187 12.44 26.19 27.14
C ASN A 187 12.10 27.70 27.07
N VAL A 188 12.16 28.35 25.89
CA VAL A 188 11.76 29.78 25.73
C VAL A 188 10.25 30.02 25.69
N GLY A 189 9.44 28.99 25.97
CA GLY A 189 7.98 29.10 25.98
C GLY A 189 7.28 28.84 24.64
N LYS A 190 7.95 28.28 23.63
CA LYS A 190 7.38 27.94 22.30
C LYS A 190 6.05 27.19 22.40
N SER A 191 6.02 26.11 23.18
CA SER A 191 4.81 25.29 23.35
C SER A 191 3.69 26.02 24.10
N SER A 192 4.04 26.94 25.01
CA SER A 192 3.08 27.78 25.71
C SER A 192 2.45 28.81 24.76
N LEU A 193 3.25 29.40 23.87
CA LEU A 193 2.78 30.29 22.81
C LEU A 193 1.85 29.55 21.84
N LEU A 194 2.23 28.34 21.40
CA LEU A 194 1.37 27.52 20.55
C LEU A 194 0.01 27.28 21.23
N LYS A 195 0.01 26.82 22.48
CA LYS A 195 -1.24 26.58 23.24
C LYS A 195 -2.09 27.83 23.41
N ALA A 196 -1.47 29.00 23.58
CA ALA A 196 -2.19 30.27 23.69
C ALA A 196 -2.81 30.71 22.36
N LEU A 197 -2.14 30.44 21.24
CA LEU A 197 -2.62 30.79 19.90
C LEU A 197 -3.68 29.81 19.37
N THR A 198 -3.64 28.55 19.79
CA THR A 198 -4.52 27.50 19.22
C THR A 198 -5.74 27.28 20.10
N ARG A 199 -6.94 27.26 19.51
CA ARG A 199 -8.21 27.07 20.25
C ARG A 199 -8.41 25.62 20.74
N ALA A 200 -7.86 24.65 20.02
CA ALA A 200 -8.00 23.22 20.31
C ALA A 200 -6.79 22.66 21.08
N LYS A 201 -6.97 21.53 21.78
CA LYS A 201 -5.85 20.77 22.34
C LYS A 201 -4.89 20.41 21.20
N PRO A 202 -3.62 20.85 21.26
CA PRO A 202 -2.67 20.54 20.21
C PRO A 202 -2.48 19.03 20.05
N GLU A 203 -2.38 18.59 18.81
CA GLU A 203 -2.07 17.21 18.47
C GLU A 203 -0.56 17.00 18.59
N ILE A 204 -0.18 15.95 19.30
CA ILE A 204 1.21 15.60 19.52
C ILE A 204 1.56 14.43 18.60
N ARG A 205 2.56 14.61 17.73
CA ARG A 205 2.93 13.62 16.72
C ARG A 205 4.44 13.37 16.69
N GLU A 206 4.82 12.13 16.44
CA GLU A 206 6.23 11.78 16.28
C GLU A 206 6.77 12.36 14.97
N TYR A 207 8.00 12.86 15.01
CA TYR A 207 8.72 13.28 13.81
C TYR A 207 10.05 12.53 13.72
N PRO A 208 10.44 12.10 12.52
CA PRO A 208 11.69 11.37 12.34
C PRO A 208 12.89 12.14 12.91
N PHE A 209 13.84 11.44 13.53
CA PHE A 209 15.09 12.01 14.07
C PHE A 209 14.94 13.03 15.20
N THR A 210 13.72 13.19 15.73
CA THR A 210 13.47 14.00 16.93
C THR A 210 13.26 13.11 18.14
N THR A 211 13.90 13.46 19.26
CA THR A 211 13.59 12.85 20.57
C THR A 211 12.30 13.41 21.17
N LYS A 212 11.77 14.50 20.60
CA LYS A 212 10.59 15.22 21.07
C LYS A 212 9.53 15.25 19.98
N GLN A 213 8.28 15.06 20.37
CA GLN A 213 7.15 15.08 19.44
C GLN A 213 6.88 16.50 18.94
N LEU A 214 6.54 16.63 17.66
CA LEU A 214 5.99 17.87 17.10
C LEU A 214 4.62 18.14 17.72
N ILE A 215 4.38 19.39 18.08
CA ILE A 215 3.08 19.83 18.57
C ILE A 215 2.44 20.64 17.44
N ILE A 216 1.31 20.16 16.94
CA ILE A 216 0.56 20.78 15.84
C ILE A 216 -0.76 21.27 16.41
N GLY A 217 -1.06 22.55 16.21
CA GLY A 217 -2.36 23.12 16.52
C GLY A 217 -2.93 23.89 15.34
N HIS A 218 -4.15 24.37 15.54
CA HIS A 218 -4.86 25.14 14.54
C HIS A 218 -5.35 26.46 15.13
N LEU A 219 -5.12 27.53 14.36
CA LEU A 219 -5.64 28.87 14.61
C LEU A 219 -6.67 29.18 13.53
N GLU A 220 -7.79 29.76 13.93
CA GLU A 220 -8.81 30.27 13.00
C GLU A 220 -8.74 31.79 13.00
N LEU A 221 -8.40 32.37 11.84
CA LEU A 221 -8.36 33.81 11.63
C LEU A 221 -9.36 34.18 10.53
N GLY A 222 -10.52 34.69 10.92
CA GLY A 222 -11.64 34.91 10.00
C GLY A 222 -12.11 33.58 9.37
N THR A 223 -12.09 33.51 8.04
CA THR A 223 -12.42 32.28 7.29
C THR A 223 -11.21 31.41 6.96
N GLN A 224 -10.00 31.77 7.41
CA GLN A 224 -8.78 31.02 7.16
C GLN A 224 -8.42 30.15 8.37
N ARG A 225 -8.08 28.89 8.10
CA ARG A 225 -7.48 27.98 9.08
C ARG A 225 -5.97 27.95 8.86
N ILE A 226 -5.23 28.34 9.89
CA ILE A 226 -3.78 28.38 9.92
C ILE A 226 -3.29 27.18 10.73
N GLN A 227 -2.32 26.45 10.20
CA GLN A 227 -1.62 25.39 10.93
C GLN A 227 -0.49 26.01 11.74
N VAL A 228 -0.39 25.74 13.03
CA VAL A 228 0.69 26.22 13.90
C VAL A 228 1.51 25.02 14.34
N ILE A 229 2.82 25.05 14.11
CA ILE A 229 3.72 23.91 14.35
C ILE A 229 4.83 24.37 15.30
N ASP A 230 4.95 23.70 16.44
CA ASP A 230 6.09 23.82 17.35
C ASP A 230 7.08 22.71 17.04
N THR A 231 8.35 23.09 16.83
CA THR A 231 9.44 22.22 16.36
C THR A 231 10.49 22.00 17.45
N PRO A 232 10.16 21.38 18.59
CA PRO A 232 11.08 21.24 19.71
C PRO A 232 12.30 20.40 19.31
N GLY A 233 13.50 20.99 19.36
CA GLY A 233 14.76 20.29 19.09
C GLY A 233 15.13 20.10 17.62
N LEU A 234 14.30 20.54 16.66
CA LEU A 234 14.61 20.53 15.22
C LEU A 234 15.39 21.77 14.77
N LEU A 235 15.04 22.94 15.33
CA LEU A 235 15.58 24.26 14.93
C LEU A 235 16.40 24.91 16.05
N ASP A 236 16.75 24.14 17.08
CA ASP A 236 17.40 24.60 18.31
C ASP A 236 18.94 24.38 18.27
N ARG A 237 19.56 24.35 17.07
CA ARG A 237 21.00 24.16 16.88
C ARG A 237 21.61 25.27 16.03
#